data_AF-A0A955YMF3-F1
#
_entry.id   AF-A0A955YMF3-F1
#
_cell.length_a   1.000
_cell.length_b   1.000
_cell.length_c   1.000
_cell.angle_alpha   90.00
_cell.angle_beta   90.00
_cell.angle_gamma   90.00
#
_symmetry.space_group_name_H-M   'P 1'
#
loop_
_entity.id
_entity.type
_entity.pdbx_description
1 polymer ?
#
loop_
_entity_poly.entity_id
_entity_poly.type
_entity_poly.pdbx_seq_one_letter_code
_entity_poly.pdbx_strand_id
1 'polypeptide(L)'
;EWAHLPEELDELIFSLLETKPADRPATAAEVRDALLVLAYGHSAHGKDPALNDTGARKARAKRAEQTTASALKPQRKARRALFWVLGVLTGVAATVGGLVYLGLLAMPIDEDFNLILRATGQGTTVPEVLEADVAIMNESAETGDRRDAARRVLAYEPSTELPAWLEAAAQLEAARSCEARRVALDRIRELGDRRARPAVDHLDTQPRRGCGRNGRTDCYGCIRDSLSDTLDVLNAPTPPPAAATPPR
;
A
#
# COMPACT_ATOMS: atom_id res chain seq x y z
N GLU A 1 32.36 -5.98 -10.99
CA GLU A 1 31.90 -5.12 -12.09
C GLU A 1 31.01 -4.07 -11.43
N TRP A 2 31.49 -2.83 -11.29
CA TRP A 2 30.78 -1.80 -10.55
C TRP A 2 29.71 -1.21 -11.46
N ALA A 3 28.46 -1.15 -11.00
CA ALA A 3 27.37 -0.54 -11.74
C ALA A 3 27.72 0.93 -12.02
N HIS A 4 27.72 1.33 -13.30
CA HIS A 4 27.91 2.71 -13.69
C HIS A 4 26.80 3.57 -13.06
N LEU A 5 27.20 4.53 -12.24
CA LEU A 5 26.28 5.54 -11.73
C LEU A 5 25.84 6.45 -12.89
N PRO A 6 24.54 6.81 -12.98
CA PRO A 6 24.07 7.75 -13.98
C PRO A 6 24.70 9.13 -13.76
N GLU A 7 25.18 9.75 -14.84
CA GLU A 7 25.91 11.03 -14.83
C GLU A 7 25.10 12.14 -14.17
N GLU A 8 23.79 12.13 -14.36
CA GLU A 8 22.86 13.12 -13.82
C GLU A 8 22.70 13.02 -12.29
N LEU A 9 22.91 11.83 -11.71
CA LEU A 9 22.94 11.66 -10.25
C LEU A 9 24.26 12.20 -9.67
N ASP A 10 25.36 12.03 -10.40
CA ASP A 10 26.67 12.53 -9.99
C ASP A 10 26.67 14.07 -9.99
N GLU A 11 26.09 14.70 -11.01
CA GLU A 11 25.88 16.15 -11.06
C GLU A 11 25.02 16.67 -9.89
N LEU A 12 23.95 15.95 -9.53
CA LEU A 12 23.13 16.32 -8.38
C LEU A 12 23.93 16.24 -7.08
N ILE A 13 24.77 15.21 -6.90
CA ILE A 13 25.66 15.07 -5.74
C ILE A 13 26.67 16.22 -5.70
N PHE A 14 27.29 16.59 -6.83
CA PHE A 14 28.19 17.75 -6.90
C PHE A 14 27.49 19.05 -6.51
N SER A 15 26.24 19.28 -6.97
CA SER A 15 25.47 20.46 -6.59
C SER A 15 25.18 20.55 -5.08
N LEU A 16 24.97 19.40 -4.42
CA LEU A 16 24.75 19.34 -2.97
C LEU A 16 26.02 19.61 -2.16
N LEU A 17 27.16 19.21 -2.71
CA LEU A 17 28.47 19.37 -2.08
C LEU A 17 29.15 20.70 -2.42
N GLU A 18 28.52 21.55 -3.22
CA GLU A 18 29.10 22.82 -3.66
C GLU A 18 29.45 23.71 -2.46
N THR A 19 30.59 24.40 -2.51
CA THR A 19 31.10 25.14 -1.36
C THR A 19 30.27 26.39 -1.08
N LYS A 20 29.70 26.99 -2.13
CA LYS A 20 28.89 28.20 -2.03
C LYS A 20 27.42 27.86 -1.78
N PRO A 21 26.79 28.41 -0.72
CA PRO A 21 25.39 28.11 -0.42
C PRO A 21 24.40 28.51 -1.51
N ALA A 22 24.72 29.52 -2.32
CA ALA A 22 23.85 30.02 -3.39
C ALA A 22 23.76 29.08 -4.60
N ASP A 23 24.73 28.17 -4.74
CA ASP A 23 24.83 27.23 -5.86
C ASP A 23 24.25 25.84 -5.49
N ARG A 24 23.82 25.67 -4.24
CA ARG A 24 23.15 24.46 -3.76
C ARG A 24 21.65 24.54 -4.04
N PRO A 25 20.96 23.39 -4.17
CA PRO A 25 19.50 23.35 -4.15
C PRO A 25 18.96 24.09 -2.93
N ALA A 26 18.02 25.00 -3.14
CA ALA A 26 17.53 25.89 -2.11
C ALA A 26 16.69 25.14 -1.08
N THR A 27 16.10 24.00 -1.47
CA THR A 27 15.21 23.21 -0.62
C THR A 27 15.39 21.71 -0.80
N ALA A 28 15.07 20.96 0.26
CA ALA A 28 15.01 19.49 0.18
C ALA A 28 13.91 18.98 -0.76
N ALA A 29 12.92 19.81 -1.10
CA ALA A 29 11.90 19.47 -2.07
C ALA A 29 12.48 19.37 -3.48
N GLU A 30 13.34 20.32 -3.88
CA GLU A 30 14.01 20.30 -5.18
C GLU A 30 14.90 19.07 -5.36
N VAL A 31 15.63 18.67 -4.31
CA VAL A 31 16.47 17.46 -4.33
C VAL A 31 15.63 16.20 -4.48
N ARG A 32 14.52 16.11 -3.72
CA ARG A 32 13.59 14.99 -3.82
C ARG A 32 12.97 14.91 -5.22
N ASP A 33 12.55 16.04 -5.77
CA ASP A 33 11.93 16.08 -7.09
C ASP A 33 12.94 15.71 -8.19
N ALA A 34 14.21 16.13 -8.07
CA ALA A 34 15.28 15.70 -8.97
C ALA A 34 15.56 14.19 -8.88
N LEU A 35 15.61 13.62 -7.66
CA LEU A 35 15.76 12.19 -7.47
C LEU A 35 14.58 11.38 -8.01
N LEU A 36 13.35 11.90 -7.86
CA LEU A 36 12.17 11.29 -8.48
C LEU A 36 12.27 11.33 -10.01
N VAL A 37 12.72 12.44 -10.59
CA VAL A 37 12.96 12.53 -12.03
C VAL A 37 14.04 11.55 -12.48
N LEU A 38 15.11 11.30 -11.70
CA LEU A 38 16.12 10.32 -12.08
C LEU A 38 15.63 8.87 -11.93
N ALA A 39 14.89 8.58 -10.86
CA ALA A 39 14.33 7.27 -10.58
C ALA A 39 13.22 6.87 -11.58
N TYR A 40 12.44 7.84 -12.05
CA TYR A 40 11.26 7.60 -12.90
C TYR A 40 11.40 8.13 -14.33
N GLY A 41 12.34 9.02 -14.60
CA GLY A 41 12.55 9.66 -15.91
C GLY A 41 13.15 8.72 -16.96
N HIS A 42 13.87 7.67 -16.55
CA HIS A 42 14.26 6.57 -17.44
C HIS A 42 13.09 5.67 -17.85
N SER A 43 11.91 5.84 -17.24
CA SER A 43 10.69 5.08 -17.52
C SER A 43 9.59 5.91 -18.18
N ALA A 44 9.83 7.18 -18.51
CA ALA A 44 8.78 8.08 -18.98
C ALA A 44 9.26 9.08 -20.04
N HIS A 45 9.38 8.64 -21.30
CA HIS A 45 9.05 9.53 -22.41
C HIS A 45 7.53 9.73 -22.42
N GLY A 46 7.07 10.82 -21.80
CA GLY A 46 5.65 11.15 -21.74
C GLY A 46 5.39 12.53 -21.16
N LYS A 47 5.98 13.57 -21.77
CA LYS A 47 5.58 14.95 -21.51
C LYS A 47 4.42 15.28 -22.44
N ASP A 48 3.26 15.61 -21.88
CA ASP A 48 2.30 16.48 -22.56
C ASP A 48 1.66 17.44 -21.55
N PRO A 49 1.94 18.75 -21.62
CA PRO A 49 1.25 19.76 -20.84
C PRO A 49 0.11 20.34 -21.67
N ALA A 50 -0.95 19.57 -21.87
CA ALA A 50 -2.22 20.10 -22.37
C ALA A 50 -3.30 19.03 -22.23
N LEU A 51 -4.32 19.28 -21.41
CA LEU A 51 -5.71 19.14 -21.84
C LEU A 51 -6.67 19.61 -20.74
N ASN A 52 -7.20 20.80 -21.03
CA ASN A 52 -8.23 21.51 -20.31
C ASN A 52 -9.53 20.70 -20.14
N ASP A 53 -10.18 21.02 -19.02
CA ASP A 53 -11.49 20.64 -18.47
C ASP A 53 -12.73 20.83 -19.39
N THR A 54 -12.73 20.26 -20.60
CA THR A 54 -13.90 20.39 -21.52
C THR A 54 -14.36 19.08 -22.17
N GLY A 55 -13.53 18.04 -22.24
CA GLY A 55 -13.91 16.74 -22.79
C GLY A 55 -14.79 15.90 -21.86
N ALA A 56 -14.52 15.95 -20.55
CA ALA A 56 -15.20 15.12 -19.55
C ALA A 56 -16.70 15.46 -19.39
N ARG A 57 -17.10 16.71 -19.63
CA ARG A 57 -18.51 17.13 -19.55
C ARG A 57 -19.34 16.66 -20.75
N LYS A 58 -18.78 16.65 -21.97
CA LYS A 58 -19.50 16.18 -23.17
C LYS A 58 -19.67 14.66 -23.18
N ALA A 59 -18.73 13.91 -22.61
CA ALA A 59 -18.83 12.45 -22.48
C ALA A 59 -19.93 12.00 -21.50
N ARG A 60 -20.20 12.77 -20.42
CA ARG A 60 -21.29 12.47 -19.48
C ARG A 60 -22.68 12.77 -20.06
N ALA A 61 -22.84 13.83 -20.87
CA ALA A 61 -24.13 14.16 -21.48
C ALA A 61 -24.62 13.09 -22.48
N LYS A 62 -23.70 12.53 -23.28
CA LYS A 62 -24.04 11.50 -24.29
C LYS A 62 -24.46 10.16 -23.68
N ARG A 63 -24.05 9.87 -22.43
CA ARG A 63 -24.36 8.62 -21.72
C ARG A 63 -25.73 8.68 -21.00
N ALA A 64 -26.20 9.87 -20.65
CA ALA A 64 -27.52 10.06 -20.05
C ALA A 64 -28.67 9.89 -21.07
N GLU A 65 -28.41 10.17 -22.35
CA GLU A 65 -29.41 10.08 -23.42
C GLU A 65 -29.60 8.64 -23.96
N GLN A 66 -28.62 7.75 -23.76
CA GLN A 66 -28.69 6.36 -24.20
C GLN A 66 -29.38 5.41 -23.21
N THR A 67 -29.64 5.83 -21.97
CA THR A 67 -30.19 4.95 -20.93
C THR A 67 -31.73 4.98 -20.82
N THR A 68 -32.42 5.84 -21.58
CA THR A 68 -33.89 5.96 -21.54
C THR A 68 -34.62 5.34 -22.74
N ALA A 69 -33.91 4.78 -23.72
CA ALA A 69 -34.52 4.21 -24.92
C ALA A 69 -34.07 2.77 -25.20
N SER A 70 -34.63 1.80 -24.49
CA SER A 70 -34.87 0.46 -25.06
C SER A 70 -35.88 -0.31 -24.23
N ALA A 71 -37.14 -0.16 -24.62
CA ALA A 71 -38.23 -1.03 -24.25
C ALA A 71 -38.02 -2.46 -24.81
N LEU A 72 -38.46 -3.44 -24.01
CA LEU A 72 -38.50 -4.87 -24.28
C LEU A 72 -38.88 -5.24 -25.73
N LYS A 73 -38.12 -6.16 -26.33
CA LYS A 73 -38.67 -7.15 -27.29
C LYS A 73 -38.05 -8.53 -27.06
N PRO A 74 -38.85 -9.61 -27.03
CA PRO A 74 -38.34 -10.97 -26.86
C PRO A 74 -37.95 -11.55 -28.23
N GLN A 75 -36.73 -12.05 -28.39
CA GLN A 75 -36.28 -12.71 -29.62
C GLN A 75 -35.56 -14.02 -29.31
N ARG A 76 -36.17 -15.11 -29.78
CA ARG A 76 -35.81 -16.54 -29.66
C ARG A 76 -34.47 -16.95 -30.31
N LYS A 77 -33.44 -16.09 -30.33
CA LYS A 77 -32.13 -16.35 -30.97
C LYS A 77 -30.96 -16.47 -29.96
N ALA A 78 -31.25 -16.76 -28.69
CA ALA A 78 -30.27 -16.68 -27.60
C ALA A 78 -29.20 -17.81 -27.58
N ARG A 79 -29.38 -18.93 -28.28
CA ARG A 79 -28.45 -20.07 -28.15
C ARG A 79 -27.18 -19.95 -29.01
N ARG A 80 -27.21 -19.29 -30.18
CA ARG A 80 -26.01 -19.13 -31.03
C ARG A 80 -25.13 -17.94 -30.64
N ALA A 81 -25.72 -16.89 -30.08
CA ALA A 81 -24.98 -15.71 -29.62
C ALA A 81 -24.14 -16.01 -28.38
N LEU A 82 -24.62 -16.88 -27.47
CA LEU A 82 -23.89 -17.26 -26.26
C LEU A 82 -22.60 -18.04 -26.57
N PHE A 83 -22.63 -18.97 -27.54
CA PHE A 83 -21.43 -19.70 -27.96
C PHE A 83 -20.40 -18.81 -28.67
N TRP A 84 -20.85 -17.78 -29.40
CA TRP A 84 -19.95 -16.82 -30.03
C TRP A 84 -19.26 -15.91 -29.00
N VAL A 85 -20.00 -15.43 -27.99
CA VAL A 85 -19.44 -14.59 -26.91
C VAL A 85 -18.46 -15.38 -26.03
N LEU A 86 -18.79 -16.64 -25.69
CA LEU A 86 -17.91 -17.49 -24.89
C LEU A 86 -16.62 -17.88 -25.65
N GLY A 87 -16.74 -18.18 -26.95
CA GLY A 87 -15.59 -18.51 -27.80
C GLY A 87 -14.62 -17.34 -28.01
N VAL A 88 -15.14 -16.12 -28.15
CA VAL A 88 -14.30 -14.90 -28.23
C VAL A 88 -13.57 -14.66 -26.91
N LEU A 89 -14.23 -14.83 -25.76
CA LEU A 89 -13.59 -14.64 -24.44
C LEU A 89 -12.48 -15.66 -24.16
N THR A 90 -12.70 -16.94 -24.48
CA THR A 90 -11.64 -17.96 -24.34
C THR A 90 -10.51 -17.77 -25.34
N GLY A 91 -10.81 -17.31 -26.56
CA GLY A 91 -9.80 -16.99 -27.57
C GLY A 91 -8.90 -15.83 -27.15
N VAL A 92 -9.48 -14.78 -26.56
CA VAL A 92 -8.72 -13.64 -26.03
C VAL A 92 -7.87 -14.04 -24.82
N ALA A 93 -8.39 -14.87 -23.90
CA ALA A 93 -7.61 -15.34 -22.76
C ALA A 93 -6.41 -16.21 -23.19
N ALA A 94 -6.59 -17.08 -24.19
CA ALA A 94 -5.52 -17.93 -24.71
C ALA A 94 -4.45 -17.13 -25.49
N THR A 95 -4.84 -16.10 -26.25
CA THR A 95 -3.87 -15.25 -26.94
C THR A 95 -3.11 -14.34 -25.98
N VAL A 96 -3.78 -13.75 -24.98
CA VAL A 96 -3.10 -12.96 -23.95
C VAL A 96 -2.16 -13.83 -23.11
N GLY A 97 -2.63 -15.00 -22.65
CA GLY A 97 -1.79 -15.95 -21.90
C GLY A 97 -0.60 -16.48 -22.72
N GLY A 98 -0.81 -16.75 -24.01
CA GLY A 98 0.26 -17.17 -24.92
C GLY A 98 1.28 -16.06 -25.19
N LEU A 99 0.85 -14.81 -25.33
CA LEU A 99 1.74 -13.66 -25.53
C LEU A 99 2.57 -13.33 -24.27
N VAL A 100 2.01 -13.55 -23.08
CA VAL A 100 2.76 -13.47 -21.80
C VAL A 100 3.76 -14.62 -21.70
N TYR A 101 3.38 -15.86 -22.03
CA TYR A 101 4.27 -17.03 -22.00
C TYR A 101 5.45 -16.91 -22.99
N LEU A 102 5.23 -16.28 -24.15
CA LEU A 102 6.28 -15.97 -25.13
C LEU A 102 7.09 -14.70 -24.80
N GLY A 103 6.80 -14.02 -23.69
CA GLY A 103 7.53 -12.82 -23.27
C GLY A 103 7.32 -11.58 -24.17
N LEU A 104 6.32 -11.61 -25.04
CA LEU A 104 5.99 -10.49 -25.94
C LEU A 104 5.13 -9.42 -25.27
N LEU A 105 4.52 -9.75 -24.13
CA LEU A 105 3.67 -8.87 -23.34
C LEU A 105 4.16 -8.88 -21.90
N ALA A 106 4.89 -7.85 -21.51
CA ALA A 106 5.17 -7.57 -20.11
C ALA A 106 3.87 -7.02 -19.49
N MET A 107 3.19 -7.83 -18.69
CA MET A 107 2.16 -7.30 -17.81
C MET A 107 2.87 -6.48 -16.73
N PRO A 108 2.55 -5.18 -16.55
CA PRO A 108 2.94 -4.49 -15.34
C PRO A 108 2.23 -5.20 -14.19
N ILE A 109 2.99 -5.93 -13.39
CA ILE A 109 2.50 -6.41 -12.11
C ILE A 109 2.48 -5.17 -11.22
N ASP A 110 1.39 -4.41 -11.27
CA ASP A 110 1.14 -3.33 -10.33
C ASP A 110 1.14 -3.89 -8.89
N GLU A 111 1.48 -3.05 -7.91
CA GLU A 111 1.74 -3.39 -6.50
C GLU A 111 0.64 -4.25 -5.79
N ASP A 112 -0.55 -4.34 -6.37
CA ASP A 112 -1.65 -5.18 -5.88
C ASP A 112 -1.34 -6.69 -5.93
N PHE A 113 -0.50 -7.16 -6.86
CA PHE A 113 -0.13 -8.57 -6.90
C PHE A 113 0.91 -8.93 -5.83
N ASN A 114 1.74 -7.96 -5.41
CA ASN A 114 2.61 -8.11 -4.24
C ASN A 114 1.78 -8.21 -2.96
N LEU A 115 0.60 -7.59 -2.89
CA LEU A 115 -0.35 -7.81 -1.79
C LEU A 115 -0.88 -9.25 -1.78
N ILE A 116 -1.17 -9.83 -2.94
CA ILE A 116 -1.64 -11.22 -3.08
C ILE A 116 -0.50 -12.25 -2.84
N LEU A 117 0.73 -11.97 -3.31
CA LEU A 117 1.92 -12.78 -3.05
C LEU A 117 2.41 -12.66 -1.59
N ARG A 118 2.41 -11.46 -0.99
CA ARG A 118 2.70 -11.28 0.45
C ARG A 118 1.66 -11.98 1.31
N ALA A 119 0.37 -11.94 0.94
CA ALA A 119 -0.67 -12.67 1.67
C ALA A 119 -0.47 -14.19 1.68
N THR A 120 0.34 -14.76 0.77
CA THR A 120 0.56 -16.21 0.65
C THR A 120 1.98 -16.66 0.99
N GLY A 121 2.94 -15.73 1.14
CA GLY A 121 4.35 -16.02 1.41
C GLY A 121 4.94 -15.40 2.67
N GLN A 122 4.12 -14.80 3.54
CA GLN A 122 4.60 -14.20 4.80
C GLN A 122 5.06 -15.27 5.81
N GLY A 123 6.25 -15.07 6.39
CA GLY A 123 6.80 -15.93 7.44
C GLY A 123 5.86 -16.09 8.64
N THR A 124 5.95 -17.20 9.36
CA THR A 124 5.07 -17.46 10.53
C THR A 124 5.73 -17.07 11.86
N THR A 125 7.06 -16.92 11.83
CA THR A 125 7.93 -16.69 12.99
C THR A 125 8.67 -15.38 12.86
N VAL A 126 8.93 -14.72 13.99
CA VAL A 126 9.79 -13.53 14.03
C VAL A 126 11.23 -13.98 13.75
N PRO A 127 11.95 -13.37 12.78
CA PRO A 127 13.37 -13.64 12.60
C PRO A 127 14.17 -13.32 13.87
N GLU A 128 15.10 -14.20 14.26
CA GLU A 128 15.90 -14.06 15.49
C GLU A 128 16.60 -12.70 15.58
N VAL A 129 17.10 -12.21 14.44
CA VAL A 129 17.78 -10.91 14.34
C VAL A 129 16.88 -9.70 14.67
N LEU A 130 15.56 -9.86 14.60
CA LEU A 130 14.59 -8.81 14.91
C LEU A 130 14.02 -8.91 16.33
N GLU A 131 14.31 -9.97 17.10
CA GLU A 131 13.71 -10.17 18.42
C GLU A 131 13.93 -8.98 19.35
N ALA A 132 15.14 -8.40 19.33
CA ALA A 132 15.47 -7.21 20.11
C ALA A 132 14.65 -5.99 19.68
N ASP A 133 14.45 -5.79 18.37
CA ASP A 133 13.65 -4.69 17.85
C ASP A 133 12.15 -4.89 18.14
N VAL A 134 11.65 -6.12 18.07
CA VAL A 134 10.27 -6.44 18.45
C VAL A 134 10.04 -6.22 19.94
N ALA A 135 11.02 -6.56 20.80
CA ALA A 135 10.95 -6.28 22.23
C ALA A 135 10.91 -4.76 22.49
N ILE A 136 11.81 -3.98 21.89
CA ILE A 136 11.80 -2.51 21.99
C ILE A 136 10.47 -1.94 21.50
N MET A 137 10.00 -2.41 20.35
CA MET A 137 8.73 -1.97 19.76
C MET A 137 7.56 -2.27 20.67
N ASN A 138 7.55 -3.38 21.40
CA ASN A 138 6.43 -3.75 22.28
C ASN A 138 6.51 -3.11 23.67
N GLU A 139 7.72 -2.99 24.22
CA GLU A 139 7.93 -2.72 25.66
C GLU A 139 8.42 -1.30 25.96
N SER A 140 9.01 -0.59 24.99
CA SER A 140 9.51 0.76 25.26
C SER A 140 8.36 1.71 25.59
N ALA A 141 8.59 2.55 26.62
CA ALA A 141 7.71 3.64 26.99
C ALA A 141 7.86 4.85 26.04
N GLU A 142 9.00 4.99 25.38
CA GLU A 142 9.33 6.13 24.54
C GLU A 142 8.84 5.91 23.11
N THR A 143 7.93 6.77 22.63
CA THR A 143 7.40 6.70 21.27
C THR A 143 8.49 6.86 20.19
N GLY A 144 9.63 7.49 20.53
CA GLY A 144 10.79 7.57 19.65
C GLY A 144 11.40 6.19 19.37
N ASP A 145 11.75 5.47 20.44
CA ASP A 145 12.39 4.16 20.37
C ASP A 145 11.51 3.12 19.67
N ARG A 146 10.20 3.09 19.99
CA ARG A 146 9.24 2.21 19.33
C ARG A 146 9.22 2.44 17.82
N ARG A 147 9.21 3.71 17.41
CA ARG A 147 9.19 4.10 15.99
C ARG A 147 10.47 3.70 15.28
N ASP A 148 11.62 3.91 15.91
CA ASP A 148 12.91 3.57 15.30
C ASP A 148 13.10 2.05 15.20
N ALA A 149 12.64 1.28 16.19
CA ALA A 149 12.57 -0.18 16.12
C ALA A 149 11.63 -0.64 14.99
N ALA A 150 10.43 -0.06 14.89
CA ALA A 150 9.49 -0.38 13.82
C ALA A 150 10.07 -0.11 12.42
N ARG A 151 10.85 0.96 12.24
CA ARG A 151 11.56 1.22 10.98
C ARG A 151 12.63 0.17 10.67
N ARG A 152 13.36 -0.30 11.68
CA ARG A 152 14.34 -1.39 11.48
C ARG A 152 13.66 -2.70 11.10
N VAL A 153 12.52 -3.02 11.73
CA VAL A 153 11.68 -4.17 11.34
C VAL A 153 11.22 -4.05 9.88
N LEU A 154 10.71 -2.88 9.46
CA LEU A 154 10.26 -2.66 8.08
C LEU A 154 11.39 -2.62 7.05
N ALA A 155 12.63 -2.37 7.47
CA ALA A 155 13.82 -2.38 6.62
C ALA A 155 14.46 -3.77 6.51
N TYR A 156 13.93 -4.78 7.22
CA TYR A 156 14.45 -6.14 7.17
C TYR A 156 14.22 -6.79 5.80
N GLU A 157 15.26 -7.41 5.26
CA GLU A 157 15.22 -8.15 4.01
C GLU A 157 15.71 -9.60 4.27
N PRO A 158 14.98 -10.63 3.78
CA PRO A 158 13.83 -10.55 2.89
C PRO A 158 12.52 -10.19 3.60
N SER A 159 11.81 -9.18 3.08
CA SER A 159 10.51 -8.74 3.64
C SER A 159 9.44 -9.85 3.65
N THR A 160 9.59 -10.90 2.83
CA THR A 160 8.70 -12.07 2.81
C THR A 160 8.81 -12.92 4.08
N GLU A 161 9.92 -12.87 4.80
CA GLU A 161 10.06 -13.63 6.06
C GLU A 161 9.37 -12.95 7.26
N LEU A 162 8.95 -11.69 7.10
CA LEU A 162 8.22 -10.98 8.15
C LEU A 162 6.81 -11.53 8.32
N PRO A 163 6.40 -11.88 9.55
CA PRO A 163 5.02 -12.19 9.83
C PRO A 163 4.08 -11.02 9.53
N ALA A 164 2.93 -11.32 8.93
CA ALA A 164 1.93 -10.32 8.54
C ALA A 164 1.52 -9.38 9.68
N TRP A 165 1.33 -9.94 10.88
CA TRP A 165 0.97 -9.17 12.07
C TRP A 165 2.08 -8.21 12.49
N LEU A 166 3.35 -8.64 12.32
CA LEU A 166 4.51 -7.86 12.73
C LEU A 166 4.72 -6.69 11.79
N GLU A 167 4.62 -6.94 10.48
CA GLU A 167 4.68 -5.87 9.47
C GLU A 167 3.58 -4.83 9.71
N ALA A 168 2.33 -5.26 9.92
CA ALA A 168 1.22 -4.34 10.17
C ALA A 168 1.39 -3.54 11.48
N ALA A 169 1.89 -4.17 12.56
CA ALA A 169 2.21 -3.48 13.81
C ALA A 169 3.34 -2.46 13.63
N ALA A 170 4.39 -2.81 12.89
CA ALA A 170 5.50 -1.91 12.61
C ALA A 170 5.06 -0.72 11.72
N GLN A 171 4.18 -0.95 10.73
CA GLN A 171 3.58 0.13 9.94
C GLN A 171 2.78 1.11 10.82
N LEU A 172 2.02 0.60 11.79
CA LEU A 172 1.25 1.43 12.72
C LEU A 172 2.17 2.34 13.57
N GLU A 173 3.25 1.80 14.12
CA GLU A 173 4.23 2.53 14.94
C GLU A 173 5.05 3.54 14.11
N ALA A 174 5.43 3.15 12.89
CA ALA A 174 6.19 3.98 11.96
C ALA A 174 5.38 5.16 11.39
N ALA A 175 4.06 5.00 11.29
CA ALA A 175 3.17 5.96 10.67
C ALA A 175 3.24 7.35 11.33
N ARG A 176 3.23 8.39 10.49
CA ARG A 176 3.28 9.80 10.92
C ARG A 176 1.93 10.50 10.80
N SER A 177 1.11 10.11 9.83
CA SER A 177 -0.21 10.70 9.57
C SER A 177 -1.35 9.87 10.16
N CYS A 178 -2.53 10.48 10.33
CA CYS A 178 -3.74 9.76 10.69
C CYS A 178 -4.09 8.70 9.65
N GLU A 179 -3.93 9.05 8.37
CA GLU A 179 -4.32 8.17 7.27
C GLU A 179 -3.49 6.88 7.23
N ALA A 180 -2.17 7.00 7.32
CA ALA A 180 -1.30 5.83 7.36
C ALA A 180 -1.59 4.93 8.58
N ARG A 181 -1.97 5.52 9.72
CA ARG A 181 -2.38 4.75 10.90
C ARG A 181 -3.69 4.01 10.69
N ARG A 182 -4.68 4.61 10.01
CA ARG A 182 -5.94 3.92 9.69
C ARG A 182 -5.69 2.71 8.81
N VAL A 183 -4.89 2.87 7.75
CA VAL A 183 -4.53 1.75 6.86
C VAL A 183 -3.87 0.61 7.64
N ALA A 184 -2.91 0.92 8.53
CA ALA A 184 -2.29 -0.09 9.37
C ALA A 184 -3.27 -0.74 10.36
N LEU A 185 -4.18 0.04 10.98
CA LEU A 185 -5.21 -0.47 11.89
C LEU A 185 -6.23 -1.38 11.18
N ASP A 186 -6.61 -1.03 9.96
CA ASP A 186 -7.49 -1.85 9.13
C ASP A 186 -6.81 -3.18 8.81
N ARG A 187 -5.52 -3.16 8.45
CA ARG A 187 -4.74 -4.38 8.23
C ARG A 187 -4.63 -5.25 9.48
N ILE A 188 -4.37 -4.65 10.65
CA ILE A 188 -4.34 -5.39 11.93
C ILE A 188 -5.71 -6.02 12.23
N ARG A 189 -6.79 -5.30 11.94
CA ARG A 189 -8.17 -5.79 12.15
C ARG A 189 -8.49 -6.96 11.23
N GLU A 190 -8.11 -6.89 9.95
CA GLU A 190 -8.26 -7.98 8.99
C GLU A 190 -7.52 -9.25 9.44
N LEU A 191 -6.31 -9.09 9.99
CA LEU A 191 -5.51 -10.20 10.47
C LEU A 191 -6.06 -10.81 11.78
N GLY A 192 -6.60 -9.97 12.68
CA GLY A 192 -7.13 -10.42 13.97
C GLY A 192 -6.09 -11.06 14.90
N ASP A 193 -4.80 -10.90 14.61
CA ASP A 193 -3.72 -11.53 15.37
C ASP A 193 -3.42 -10.73 16.65
N ARG A 194 -3.69 -11.36 17.79
CA ARG A 194 -3.50 -10.76 19.11
C ARG A 194 -2.06 -10.33 19.40
N ARG A 195 -1.07 -10.85 18.68
CA ARG A 195 0.33 -10.41 18.81
C ARG A 195 0.56 -8.97 18.40
N ALA A 196 -0.31 -8.38 17.57
CA ALA A 196 -0.24 -6.96 17.20
C ALA A 196 -0.81 -6.00 18.26
N ARG A 197 -1.47 -6.54 19.31
CA ARG A 197 -2.14 -5.75 20.35
C ARG A 197 -1.23 -4.73 21.06
N PRO A 198 0.04 -5.03 21.42
CA PRO A 198 0.88 -4.06 22.12
C PRO A 198 1.05 -2.73 21.37
N ALA A 199 1.08 -2.75 20.03
CA ALA A 199 1.15 -1.54 19.21
C ALA A 199 -0.15 -0.72 19.26
N VAL A 200 -1.30 -1.39 19.29
CA VAL A 200 -2.62 -0.75 19.38
C VAL A 200 -2.87 -0.18 20.78
N ASP A 201 -2.58 -0.96 21.82
CA ASP A 201 -2.72 -0.55 23.23
C ASP A 201 -1.85 0.68 23.54
N HIS A 202 -0.62 0.74 23.00
CA HIS A 202 0.26 1.90 23.20
C HIS A 202 -0.37 3.19 22.68
N LEU A 203 -0.97 3.17 21.48
CA LEU A 203 -1.61 4.35 20.90
C LEU A 203 -2.93 4.70 21.59
N ASP A 204 -3.71 3.71 22.01
CA ASP A 204 -4.97 3.95 22.71
C ASP A 204 -4.75 4.59 24.09
N THR A 205 -3.71 4.16 24.80
CA THR A 205 -3.34 4.72 26.11
C THR A 205 -2.74 6.13 26.04
N GLN A 206 -2.42 6.65 24.85
CA GLN A 206 -1.85 8.00 24.72
C GLN A 206 -2.83 9.07 25.23
N PRO A 207 -2.33 10.12 25.91
CA PRO A 207 -3.16 11.22 26.39
C PRO A 207 -4.00 11.84 25.27
N ARG A 208 -5.27 12.16 25.58
CA ARG A 208 -6.20 12.83 24.65
C ARG A 208 -5.92 14.33 24.49
N ARG A 209 -4.80 14.82 25.02
CA ARG A 209 -4.34 16.21 25.02
C ARG A 209 -2.82 16.22 24.95
N GLY A 210 -2.24 17.21 24.32
CA GLY A 210 -0.79 17.34 24.16
C GLY A 210 -0.36 17.85 22.78
N CYS A 211 -1.26 17.81 21.80
CA CYS A 211 -1.00 18.31 20.46
C CYS A 211 -1.62 19.69 20.19
N GLY A 212 -1.08 20.36 19.16
CA GLY A 212 -1.56 21.64 18.67
C GLY A 212 -1.16 22.84 19.54
N ARG A 213 -1.74 24.00 19.23
CA ARG A 213 -1.46 25.25 19.95
C ARG A 213 -1.94 25.12 21.40
N ASN A 214 -1.02 25.21 22.35
CA ASN A 214 -1.25 25.05 23.80
C ASN A 214 -1.59 23.63 24.27
N GLY A 215 -1.33 22.58 23.46
CA GLY A 215 -1.48 21.18 23.90
C GLY A 215 -2.91 20.75 24.21
N ARG A 216 -3.93 21.42 23.64
CA ARG A 216 -5.35 21.16 23.95
C ARG A 216 -6.00 20.11 23.05
N THR A 217 -5.33 19.72 21.97
CA THR A 217 -5.89 18.81 20.97
C THR A 217 -5.40 17.38 21.19
N ASP A 218 -6.26 16.40 20.90
CA ASP A 218 -5.91 14.99 20.86
C ASP A 218 -5.04 14.72 19.63
N CYS A 219 -3.81 14.24 19.86
CA CYS A 219 -2.87 13.86 18.80
C CYS A 219 -3.43 12.74 17.91
N TYR A 220 -4.29 11.88 18.47
CA TYR A 220 -4.78 10.68 17.83
C TYR A 220 -6.31 10.70 17.66
N GLY A 221 -6.95 11.86 17.84
CA GLY A 221 -8.41 12.01 17.78
C GLY A 221 -9.01 11.46 16.47
N CYS A 222 -8.26 11.58 15.37
CA CYS A 222 -8.63 11.10 14.04
C CYS A 222 -8.69 9.57 13.86
N ILE A 223 -8.12 8.79 14.79
CA ILE A 223 -8.03 7.33 14.74
C ILE A 223 -8.60 6.64 15.98
N ARG A 224 -9.18 7.39 16.93
CA ARG A 224 -9.70 6.82 18.20
C ARG A 224 -10.76 5.74 17.97
N ASP A 225 -11.66 5.97 17.02
CA ASP A 225 -12.69 5.00 16.67
C ASP A 225 -12.05 3.73 16.08
N SER A 226 -11.13 3.90 15.12
CA SER A 226 -10.39 2.78 14.51
C SER A 226 -9.57 1.98 15.53
N LEU A 227 -8.97 2.63 16.53
CA LEU A 227 -8.25 1.97 17.63
C LEU A 227 -9.22 1.11 18.46
N SER A 228 -10.37 1.67 18.83
CA SER A 228 -11.40 0.97 19.61
C SER A 228 -11.93 -0.25 18.85
N ASP A 229 -12.30 -0.08 17.57
CA ASP A 229 -12.78 -1.16 16.71
C ASP A 229 -11.74 -2.27 16.54
N THR A 230 -10.47 -1.90 16.41
CA THR A 230 -9.37 -2.88 16.30
C THR A 230 -9.18 -3.63 17.62
N LEU A 231 -9.24 -2.95 18.78
CA LEU A 231 -9.15 -3.62 20.07
C LEU A 231 -10.32 -4.58 20.32
N ASP A 232 -11.54 -4.25 19.88
CA ASP A 232 -12.68 -5.16 19.98
C ASP A 232 -12.44 -6.47 19.22
N VAL A 233 -11.88 -6.39 18.00
CA VAL A 233 -11.52 -7.58 17.22
C VAL A 233 -10.40 -8.38 17.89
N LEU A 234 -9.35 -7.72 18.41
CA LEU A 234 -8.24 -8.42 19.07
C LEU A 234 -8.65 -9.04 20.42
N ASN A 235 -9.66 -8.48 21.10
CA ASN A 235 -10.19 -8.99 22.36
C ASN A 235 -11.25 -10.07 22.17
N ALA A 236 -11.88 -10.16 21.00
CA ALA A 236 -12.88 -11.17 20.71
C ALA A 236 -12.31 -12.57 20.97
N PRO A 237 -13.01 -13.45 21.71
CA PRO A 237 -12.58 -14.82 21.90
C PRO A 237 -12.37 -15.47 20.53
N THR A 238 -11.21 -16.09 20.33
CA THR A 238 -10.90 -16.79 19.07
C THR A 238 -12.05 -17.75 18.78
N PRO A 239 -12.79 -17.60 17.67
CA PRO A 239 -13.83 -18.55 17.33
C PRO A 239 -13.17 -19.93 17.22
N PRO A 240 -13.79 -21.00 17.74
CA PRO A 240 -13.24 -22.34 17.60
C PRO A 240 -12.95 -22.59 16.12
N PRO A 241 -11.82 -23.23 15.76
CA PRO A 241 -11.50 -23.50 14.37
C PRO A 241 -12.72 -24.16 13.74
N ALA A 242 -13.22 -23.57 12.65
CA ALA A 242 -14.40 -24.07 11.95
C ALA A 242 -14.22 -25.57 11.77
N ALA A 243 -15.07 -26.35 12.46
CA ALA A 243 -15.00 -27.79 12.42
C ALA A 243 -14.98 -28.20 10.95
N ALA A 244 -13.86 -28.80 10.53
CA ALA A 244 -13.71 -29.30 9.18
C ALA A 244 -14.90 -30.23 8.92
N THR A 245 -15.85 -29.78 8.10
CA THR A 245 -16.94 -30.63 7.64
C THR A 245 -16.28 -31.81 6.91
N PRO A 246 -16.38 -33.05 7.42
CA PRO A 246 -15.74 -34.16 6.74
C PRO A 246 -16.34 -34.29 5.34
N PRO A 247 -15.53 -34.54 4.30
CA PRO A 247 -16.07 -34.83 2.98
C PRO A 247 -17.01 -36.05 3.07
N ARG A 248 -18.19 -35.93 2.47
CA ARG A 248 -19.15 -37.03 2.33
C ARG A 248 -18.72 -38.03 1.27
#